data_AF-A0A955U0F3-F1
#
_entry.id   AF-A0A955U0F3-F1
#
_cell.length_a   1.000
_cell.length_b   1.000
_cell.length_c   1.000
_cell.angle_alpha   90.00
_cell.angle_beta   90.00
_cell.angle_gamma   90.00
#
_symmetry.space_group_name_H-M   'P 1'
#
loop_
_entity.id
_entity.type
_entity.pdbx_description
1 polymer ?
#
loop_
_entity_poly.entity_id
_entity_poly.type
_entity_poly.pdbx_seq_one_letter_code
_entity_poly.pdbx_strand_id
1 'polypeptide(L)'
;MLKGIEDVDWSALTHAYGSAGDVPRHLRGLASPDVGEREAALEALYGSLWHQGTLFPATAAAIPFLLALVDDDGTRDRPLLLLYLADVGRSACFGDEDWYADTQSALADGVDILRRRLASADEVERIAALVALAWADDGHVLRDRLSEGDEAERLVTLYAYIAGRGLPDADVLRPFAASDDPGVRLAARIGLGRAGDSAALGDVDPEAYALLAEVTATVAPQALPQPIEVMDPPTLTHRSIQALAAVLEFATSHRTAIPLVVGLLEAALPDGWEEPATPVQMRVLTAIANSSGAWVFDGNTLAALAEAGIDAVDRIDLCARLNLDTPEDPESEDTQSLLIGSENTGIRWEELSNDQRRDLERFVDFLDQRGWNESRNWHTLVQAGSLPMSPIGVGRHFNEHAVLEATLWFFDEHVADDTGERVGDPYVRLLIADKAEEREPIGFRAYHGDRLIDVLEAIDRHRPTLDRDNFAEGLPKALFEVCGKVEVELPDGRVVEIRPKSS
;
A
#
# COMPACT_ATOMS: atom_id res chain seq x y z
N MET A 1 -20.41 -17.08 16.91
CA MET A 1 -19.17 -16.56 16.32
C MET A 1 -18.04 -16.46 17.37
N LEU A 2 -17.99 -15.44 18.25
CA LEU A 2 -16.81 -15.16 19.11
C LEU A 2 -16.87 -15.78 20.53
N LYS A 3 -17.04 -17.09 20.65
CA LYS A 3 -17.08 -17.77 21.96
C LYS A 3 -15.68 -17.83 22.59
N GLY A 4 -15.59 -17.59 23.90
CA GLY A 4 -14.34 -17.67 24.66
C GLY A 4 -13.42 -16.44 24.50
N ILE A 5 -13.89 -15.37 23.85
CA ILE A 5 -13.09 -14.15 23.68
C ILE A 5 -12.70 -13.49 25.01
N GLU A 6 -13.50 -13.68 26.06
CA GLU A 6 -13.19 -13.17 27.41
C GLU A 6 -12.33 -14.14 28.23
N ASP A 7 -12.08 -15.35 27.73
CA ASP A 7 -11.26 -16.35 28.43
C ASP A 7 -9.75 -16.12 28.22
N VAL A 8 -9.40 -15.31 27.21
CA VAL A 8 -8.02 -14.87 26.94
C VAL A 8 -7.70 -13.65 27.81
N ASP A 9 -6.58 -13.68 28.53
CA ASP A 9 -6.09 -12.52 29.27
C ASP A 9 -5.40 -11.52 28.32
N TRP A 10 -6.21 -10.79 27.55
CA TRP A 10 -5.75 -9.78 26.59
C TRP A 10 -4.88 -8.70 27.22
N SER A 11 -5.10 -8.39 28.50
CA SER A 11 -4.34 -7.35 29.20
C SER A 11 -2.88 -7.76 29.43
N ALA A 12 -2.62 -9.08 29.53
CA ALA A 12 -1.29 -9.66 29.66
C ALA A 12 -0.58 -9.86 28.31
N LEU A 13 -1.31 -9.79 27.18
CA LEU A 13 -0.73 -9.85 25.84
C LEU A 13 -0.40 -8.45 25.34
N THR A 14 0.50 -8.39 24.36
CA THR A 14 0.92 -7.14 23.73
C THR A 14 0.68 -7.15 22.22
N HIS A 15 0.53 -5.94 21.68
CA HIS A 15 0.51 -5.59 20.27
C HIS A 15 1.44 -4.36 20.04
N ALA A 16 1.48 -3.78 18.84
CA ALA A 16 2.39 -2.67 18.49
C ALA A 16 2.37 -1.47 19.46
N TYR A 17 1.20 -1.15 20.03
CA TYR A 17 1.04 0.02 20.91
C TYR A 17 1.00 -0.32 22.42
N GLY A 18 1.43 -1.52 22.81
CA GLY A 18 1.42 -1.96 24.21
C GLY A 18 0.38 -3.05 24.51
N SER A 19 -0.39 -2.91 25.59
CA SER A 19 -1.36 -3.93 26.04
C SER A 19 -2.49 -4.14 25.02
N ALA A 20 -2.87 -5.39 24.78
CA ALA A 20 -3.88 -5.78 23.80
C ALA A 20 -5.33 -5.80 24.34
N GLY A 21 -5.60 -5.12 25.45
CA GLY A 21 -6.93 -5.11 26.10
C GLY A 21 -8.07 -4.54 25.25
N ASP A 22 -7.75 -3.86 24.15
CA ASP A 22 -8.67 -3.31 23.17
C ASP A 22 -8.99 -4.27 22.00
N VAL A 23 -8.18 -5.29 21.76
CA VAL A 23 -8.36 -6.29 20.68
C VAL A 23 -9.76 -6.95 20.69
N PRO A 24 -10.35 -7.32 21.85
CA PRO A 24 -11.71 -7.87 21.87
C PRO A 24 -12.77 -6.94 21.28
N ARG A 25 -12.60 -5.62 21.40
CA ARG A 25 -13.50 -4.64 20.80
C ARG A 25 -13.36 -4.65 19.27
N HIS A 26 -12.14 -4.70 18.76
CA HIS A 26 -11.87 -4.75 17.33
C HIS A 26 -12.41 -6.04 16.69
N LEU A 27 -12.17 -7.21 17.32
CA LEU A 27 -12.70 -8.50 16.83
C LEU A 27 -14.24 -8.52 16.77
N ARG A 28 -14.92 -7.85 17.71
CA ARG A 28 -16.39 -7.67 17.64
C ARG A 28 -16.80 -6.67 16.57
N GLY A 29 -16.03 -5.60 16.38
CA GLY A 29 -16.27 -4.59 15.35
C GLY A 29 -16.32 -5.19 13.94
N LEU A 30 -15.50 -6.21 13.66
CA LEU A 30 -15.54 -6.96 12.39
C LEU A 30 -16.88 -7.65 12.10
N ALA A 31 -17.69 -7.92 13.14
CA ALA A 31 -19.02 -8.50 13.02
C ALA A 31 -20.15 -7.45 12.91
N SER A 32 -19.81 -6.16 12.92
CA SER A 32 -20.80 -5.08 13.02
C SER A 32 -21.69 -5.02 11.77
N PRO A 33 -22.98 -4.70 11.93
CA PRO A 33 -23.82 -4.33 10.79
C PRO A 33 -23.35 -3.05 10.08
N ASP A 34 -22.63 -2.16 10.77
CA ASP A 34 -22.11 -0.92 10.21
C ASP A 34 -20.80 -1.15 9.45
N VAL A 35 -20.68 -0.57 8.24
CA VAL A 35 -19.48 -0.75 7.40
C VAL A 35 -18.28 0.00 7.94
N GLY A 36 -18.46 1.23 8.44
CA GLY A 36 -17.37 2.03 9.00
C GLY A 36 -16.79 1.41 10.27
N GLU A 37 -17.63 0.80 11.11
CA GLU A 37 -17.14 0.03 12.27
C GLU A 37 -16.32 -1.20 11.87
N ARG A 38 -16.68 -1.89 10.78
CA ARG A 38 -15.91 -3.04 10.27
C ARG A 38 -14.57 -2.60 9.68
N GLU A 39 -14.58 -1.55 8.86
CA GLU A 39 -13.38 -0.97 8.26
C GLU A 39 -12.41 -0.47 9.35
N ALA A 40 -12.88 0.34 10.29
CA ALA A 40 -12.06 0.84 11.40
C ALA A 40 -11.55 -0.29 12.31
N ALA A 41 -12.34 -1.36 12.49
CA ALA A 41 -11.88 -2.52 13.22
C ALA A 41 -10.75 -3.25 12.49
N LEU A 42 -10.89 -3.47 11.18
CA LEU A 42 -9.88 -4.13 10.36
C LEU A 42 -8.59 -3.31 10.26
N GLU A 43 -8.71 -2.01 10.01
CA GLU A 43 -7.59 -1.06 9.99
C GLU A 43 -6.85 -1.08 11.33
N ALA A 44 -7.57 -1.08 12.46
CA ALA A 44 -6.93 -1.17 13.76
C ALA A 44 -6.20 -2.50 13.97
N LEU A 45 -6.69 -3.63 13.45
CA LEU A 45 -5.97 -4.90 13.51
C LEU A 45 -4.72 -4.89 12.61
N TYR A 46 -4.78 -4.28 11.43
CA TYR A 46 -3.61 -4.03 10.57
C TYR A 46 -2.58 -3.13 11.29
N GLY A 47 -3.04 -2.08 11.96
CA GLY A 47 -2.17 -1.16 12.71
C GLY A 47 -1.63 -1.72 14.02
N SER A 48 -2.26 -2.72 14.63
CA SER A 48 -1.85 -3.20 15.97
C SER A 48 -1.27 -4.61 15.97
N LEU A 49 -1.96 -5.57 15.35
CA LEU A 49 -1.60 -6.99 15.35
C LEU A 49 -0.70 -7.39 14.16
N TRP A 50 -0.66 -6.58 13.11
CA TRP A 50 0.21 -6.76 11.95
C TRP A 50 0.94 -5.44 11.61
N HIS A 51 1.55 -4.78 12.60
CA HIS A 51 2.12 -3.45 12.36
C HIS A 51 3.35 -3.53 11.43
N GLN A 52 3.17 -3.10 10.18
CA GLN A 52 4.21 -3.09 9.14
C GLN A 52 4.87 -4.46 8.96
N GLY A 53 4.06 -5.53 8.96
CA GLY A 53 4.55 -6.90 8.80
C GLY A 53 5.05 -7.58 10.07
N THR A 54 5.18 -6.86 11.19
CA THR A 54 5.58 -7.43 12.49
C THR A 54 4.37 -8.01 13.23
N LEU A 55 4.55 -9.21 13.79
CA LEU A 55 3.53 -9.90 14.58
C LEU A 55 3.81 -9.80 16.08
N PHE A 56 2.77 -10.00 16.89
CA PHE A 56 2.82 -9.86 18.34
C PHE A 56 2.13 -11.04 19.04
N PRO A 57 2.34 -11.24 20.36
CA PRO A 57 1.64 -12.29 21.11
C PRO A 57 0.10 -12.24 20.98
N ALA A 58 -0.48 -11.04 20.93
CA ALA A 58 -1.91 -10.88 20.72
C ALA A 58 -2.39 -11.31 19.32
N THR A 59 -1.51 -11.33 18.32
CA THR A 59 -1.82 -11.78 16.95
C THR A 59 -2.17 -13.26 16.96
N ALA A 60 -1.31 -14.11 17.53
CA ALA A 60 -1.54 -15.55 17.65
C ALA A 60 -2.87 -15.84 18.38
N ALA A 61 -3.15 -15.11 19.47
CA ALA A 61 -4.38 -15.26 20.24
C ALA A 61 -5.64 -14.83 19.48
N ALA A 62 -5.53 -13.92 18.50
CA ALA A 62 -6.66 -13.43 17.70
C ALA A 62 -7.07 -14.39 16.57
N ILE A 63 -6.16 -15.21 16.05
CA ILE A 63 -6.39 -16.08 14.89
C ILE A 63 -7.63 -16.98 15.03
N PRO A 64 -7.86 -17.70 16.15
CA PRO A 64 -9.05 -18.54 16.29
C PRO A 64 -10.37 -17.78 16.15
N PHE A 65 -10.40 -16.51 16.57
CA PHE A 65 -11.58 -15.65 16.49
C PHE A 65 -11.82 -15.12 15.07
N LEU A 66 -10.74 -14.78 14.35
CA LEU A 66 -10.77 -14.41 12.94
C LEU A 66 -11.23 -15.58 12.06
N LEU A 67 -10.72 -16.79 12.33
CA LEU A 67 -11.19 -18.01 11.67
C LEU A 67 -12.67 -18.28 11.96
N ALA A 68 -13.13 -18.05 13.19
CA ALA A 68 -14.56 -18.18 13.52
C ALA A 68 -15.45 -17.15 12.79
N LEU A 69 -14.94 -15.95 12.51
CA LEU A 69 -15.62 -14.95 11.67
C LEU A 69 -15.68 -15.40 10.21
N VAL A 70 -14.60 -15.98 9.68
CA VAL A 70 -14.54 -16.52 8.30
C VAL A 70 -15.49 -17.72 8.12
N ASP A 71 -15.63 -18.56 9.15
CA ASP A 71 -16.52 -19.73 9.12
C ASP A 71 -18.01 -19.36 9.17
N ASP A 72 -18.36 -18.19 9.70
CA ASP A 72 -19.74 -17.71 9.78
C ASP A 72 -20.19 -17.08 8.46
N ASP A 73 -21.15 -17.73 7.78
CA ASP A 73 -21.70 -17.24 6.51
C ASP A 73 -22.42 -15.87 6.65
N GLY A 74 -22.73 -15.42 7.87
CA GLY A 74 -23.28 -14.09 8.16
C GLY A 74 -22.26 -12.96 8.14
N THR A 75 -20.97 -13.25 8.11
CA THR A 75 -19.90 -12.24 8.06
C THR A 75 -19.82 -11.61 6.67
N ARG A 76 -19.94 -10.28 6.60
CA ARG A 76 -20.03 -9.52 5.33
C ARG A 76 -18.68 -9.43 4.60
N ASP A 77 -17.62 -9.06 5.30
CA ASP A 77 -16.34 -8.72 4.66
C ASP A 77 -15.33 -9.89 4.74
N ARG A 78 -15.82 -11.14 4.57
CA ARG A 78 -14.97 -12.34 4.63
C ARG A 78 -13.75 -12.30 3.71
N PRO A 79 -13.82 -11.78 2.46
CA PRO A 79 -12.62 -11.69 1.62
C PRO A 79 -11.50 -10.85 2.26
N LEU A 80 -11.84 -9.74 2.91
CA LEU A 80 -10.84 -8.89 3.59
C LEU A 80 -10.22 -9.60 4.80
N LEU A 81 -11.01 -10.37 5.56
CA LEU A 81 -10.49 -11.19 6.67
C LEU A 81 -9.57 -12.30 6.18
N LEU A 82 -9.90 -12.93 5.04
CA LEU A 82 -9.06 -13.95 4.41
C LEU A 82 -7.72 -13.36 3.94
N LEU A 83 -7.74 -12.17 3.33
CA LEU A 83 -6.50 -11.45 2.96
C LEU A 83 -5.68 -11.06 4.19
N TYR A 84 -6.32 -10.58 5.25
CA TYR A 84 -5.63 -10.31 6.53
C TYR A 84 -4.95 -11.56 7.09
N LEU A 85 -5.64 -12.71 7.10
CA LEU A 85 -5.06 -13.98 7.54
C LEU A 85 -3.90 -14.41 6.63
N ALA A 86 -3.96 -14.12 5.33
CA ALA A 86 -2.88 -14.40 4.40
C ALA A 86 -1.63 -13.53 4.69
N ASP A 87 -1.82 -12.24 4.97
CA ASP A 87 -0.75 -11.30 5.31
C ASP A 87 -0.06 -11.71 6.63
N VAL A 88 -0.87 -12.06 7.63
CA VAL A 88 -0.38 -12.60 8.90
C VAL A 88 0.33 -13.93 8.69
N GLY A 89 -0.22 -14.83 7.88
CA GLY A 89 0.37 -16.12 7.57
C GLY A 89 1.73 -16.00 6.87
N ARG A 90 1.88 -15.09 5.91
CA ARG A 90 3.17 -14.78 5.28
C ARG A 90 4.18 -14.31 6.33
N SER A 91 3.83 -13.28 7.10
CA SER A 91 4.72 -12.74 8.15
C SER A 91 5.12 -13.79 9.18
N ALA A 92 4.20 -14.69 9.53
CA ALA A 92 4.42 -15.75 10.50
C ALA A 92 5.51 -16.75 10.05
N CYS A 93 5.87 -16.79 8.76
CA CYS A 93 6.95 -17.64 8.24
C CYS A 93 8.37 -17.06 8.44
N PHE A 94 8.50 -15.77 8.75
CA PHE A 94 9.79 -15.07 8.72
C PHE A 94 10.27 -14.55 10.08
N GLY A 95 9.50 -14.78 11.15
CA GLY A 95 9.92 -14.39 12.51
C GLY A 95 10.35 -15.57 13.37
N ASP A 96 11.22 -15.27 14.33
CA ASP A 96 11.89 -16.27 15.17
C ASP A 96 11.32 -16.39 16.58
N GLU A 97 10.44 -15.48 16.99
CA GLU A 97 9.84 -15.47 18.33
C GLU A 97 8.70 -16.50 18.43
N ASP A 98 8.47 -17.03 19.64
CA ASP A 98 7.53 -18.15 19.87
C ASP A 98 6.12 -17.88 19.28
N TRP A 99 5.65 -16.62 19.34
CA TRP A 99 4.32 -16.27 18.82
C TRP A 99 4.19 -16.34 17.30
N TYR A 100 5.29 -16.32 16.53
CA TYR A 100 5.24 -16.57 15.09
C TYR A 100 4.88 -18.03 14.82
N ALA A 101 5.52 -18.97 15.54
CA ALA A 101 5.19 -20.39 15.48
C ALA A 101 3.77 -20.67 16.00
N ASP A 102 3.34 -20.01 17.09
CA ASP A 102 1.97 -20.12 17.59
C ASP A 102 0.95 -19.60 16.58
N THR A 103 1.25 -18.48 15.90
CA THR A 103 0.41 -17.94 14.82
C THR A 103 0.28 -18.93 13.66
N GLN A 104 1.39 -19.53 13.22
CA GLN A 104 1.37 -20.59 12.21
C GLN A 104 0.54 -21.79 12.63
N SER A 105 0.69 -22.25 13.88
CA SER A 105 -0.10 -23.36 14.41
C SER A 105 -1.59 -23.03 14.41
N ALA A 106 -1.97 -21.83 14.86
CA ALA A 106 -3.37 -21.41 14.90
C ALA A 106 -3.99 -21.29 13.50
N LEU A 107 -3.22 -20.85 12.49
CA LEU A 107 -3.65 -20.84 11.09
C LEU A 107 -3.82 -22.26 10.54
N ALA A 108 -2.88 -23.16 10.84
CA ALA A 108 -2.93 -24.56 10.43
C ALA A 108 -4.15 -25.29 11.00
N ASP A 109 -4.53 -25.00 12.25
CA ASP A 109 -5.77 -25.50 12.86
C ASP A 109 -7.04 -25.03 12.12
N GLY A 110 -6.93 -23.92 11.36
CA GLY A 110 -8.00 -23.31 10.58
C GLY A 110 -8.10 -23.79 9.12
N VAL A 111 -7.24 -24.68 8.63
CA VAL A 111 -7.17 -25.04 7.20
C VAL A 111 -8.51 -25.55 6.66
N ASP A 112 -9.25 -26.35 7.43
CA ASP A 112 -10.56 -26.84 7.00
C ASP A 112 -11.61 -25.72 6.85
N ILE A 113 -11.51 -24.64 7.65
CA ILE A 113 -12.37 -23.45 7.52
C ILE A 113 -12.04 -22.75 6.20
N LEU A 114 -10.76 -22.47 5.95
CA LEU A 114 -10.31 -21.80 4.73
C LEU A 114 -10.67 -22.63 3.48
N ARG A 115 -10.47 -23.95 3.53
CA ARG A 115 -10.83 -24.88 2.45
C ARG A 115 -12.31 -24.82 2.08
N ARG A 116 -13.22 -24.67 3.05
CA ARG A 116 -14.67 -24.54 2.77
C ARG A 116 -15.01 -23.28 1.98
N ARG A 117 -14.22 -22.20 2.11
CA ARG A 117 -14.46 -20.93 1.41
C ARG A 117 -14.14 -21.01 -0.09
N LEU A 118 -13.37 -22.02 -0.52
CA LEU A 118 -13.17 -22.33 -1.94
C LEU A 118 -14.46 -22.74 -2.67
N ALA A 119 -15.52 -23.09 -1.95
CA ALA A 119 -16.84 -23.38 -2.53
C ALA A 119 -17.76 -22.14 -2.60
N SER A 120 -17.27 -20.95 -2.23
CA SER A 120 -18.07 -19.72 -2.27
C SER A 120 -18.50 -19.39 -3.71
N ALA A 121 -19.69 -18.83 -3.87
CA ALA A 121 -20.12 -18.28 -5.15
C ALA A 121 -19.38 -16.98 -5.50
N ASP A 122 -18.85 -16.29 -4.48
CA ASP A 122 -18.05 -15.08 -4.65
C ASP A 122 -16.61 -15.43 -5.05
N GLU A 123 -16.19 -14.93 -6.22
CA GLU A 123 -14.85 -15.15 -6.76
C GLU A 123 -13.77 -14.48 -5.92
N VAL A 124 -14.02 -13.28 -5.37
CA VAL A 124 -13.05 -12.57 -4.54
C VAL A 124 -12.80 -13.35 -3.25
N GLU A 125 -13.85 -13.97 -2.69
CA GLU A 125 -13.72 -14.83 -1.52
C GLU A 125 -12.92 -16.10 -1.82
N ARG A 126 -13.19 -16.76 -2.96
CA ARG A 126 -12.42 -17.95 -3.38
C ARG A 126 -10.94 -17.61 -3.57
N ILE A 127 -10.64 -16.51 -4.26
CA ILE A 127 -9.28 -16.02 -4.46
C ILE A 127 -8.60 -15.72 -3.12
N ALA A 128 -9.24 -14.97 -2.23
CA ALA A 128 -8.67 -14.65 -0.92
C ALA A 128 -8.42 -15.93 -0.09
N ALA A 129 -9.30 -16.93 -0.19
CA ALA A 129 -9.12 -18.22 0.47
C ALA A 129 -7.92 -19.01 -0.11
N LEU A 130 -7.69 -18.96 -1.42
CA LEU A 130 -6.49 -19.56 -2.04
C LEU A 130 -5.21 -18.97 -1.46
N VAL A 131 -5.15 -17.64 -1.34
CA VAL A 131 -3.97 -16.95 -0.81
C VAL A 131 -3.79 -17.23 0.68
N ALA A 132 -4.87 -17.24 1.48
CA ALA A 132 -4.79 -17.62 2.89
C ALA A 132 -4.28 -19.07 3.07
N LEU A 133 -4.76 -20.01 2.25
CA LEU A 133 -4.31 -21.40 2.25
C LEU A 133 -2.83 -21.56 1.89
N ALA A 134 -2.28 -20.68 1.05
CA ALA A 134 -0.86 -20.68 0.68
C ALA A 134 0.07 -20.56 1.91
N TRP A 135 -0.43 -19.93 2.97
CA TRP A 135 0.33 -19.63 4.19
C TRP A 135 -0.15 -20.42 5.41
N ALA A 136 -1.35 -21.00 5.38
CA ALA A 136 -1.90 -21.81 6.47
C ALA A 136 -1.61 -23.33 6.33
N ASP A 137 -1.33 -23.81 5.12
CA ASP A 137 -1.09 -25.22 4.81
C ASP A 137 0.25 -25.40 4.07
N ASP A 138 0.84 -26.59 4.12
CA ASP A 138 2.06 -26.93 3.37
C ASP A 138 1.77 -27.17 1.86
N GLY A 139 0.74 -26.51 1.33
CA GLY A 139 0.31 -26.56 -0.06
C GLY A 139 -0.49 -27.81 -0.45
N HIS A 140 -0.90 -28.67 0.48
CA HIS A 140 -1.69 -29.86 0.21
C HIS A 140 -3.05 -29.53 -0.43
N VAL A 141 -3.77 -28.54 0.10
CA VAL A 141 -5.08 -28.13 -0.41
C VAL A 141 -4.96 -27.54 -1.82
N LEU A 142 -3.96 -26.67 -2.04
CA LEU A 142 -3.75 -26.04 -3.35
C LEU A 142 -3.30 -27.07 -4.40
N ARG A 143 -2.45 -28.03 -4.02
CA ARG A 143 -2.05 -29.16 -4.86
C ARG A 143 -3.25 -30.00 -5.30
N ASP A 144 -4.12 -30.36 -4.35
CA ASP A 144 -5.31 -31.14 -4.64
C ASP A 144 -6.23 -30.38 -5.63
N ARG A 145 -6.42 -29.07 -5.40
CA ARG A 145 -7.22 -28.21 -6.29
C ARG A 145 -6.66 -28.10 -7.71
N LEU A 146 -5.33 -27.97 -7.86
CA LEU A 146 -4.68 -28.00 -9.19
C LEU A 146 -4.92 -29.33 -9.90
N SER A 147 -4.91 -30.45 -9.16
CA SER A 147 -5.13 -31.79 -9.70
C SER A 147 -6.58 -32.05 -10.12
N GLU A 148 -7.54 -31.35 -9.49
CA GLU A 148 -8.97 -31.40 -9.82
C GLU A 148 -9.32 -30.60 -11.10
N GLY A 149 -8.39 -29.79 -11.62
CA GLY A 149 -8.49 -29.18 -12.94
C GLY A 149 -9.30 -27.89 -13.01
N ASP A 150 -9.41 -27.13 -11.92
CA ASP A 150 -10.06 -25.81 -11.93
C ASP A 150 -9.32 -24.88 -12.91
N GLU A 151 -10.01 -24.45 -13.97
CA GLU A 151 -9.43 -23.61 -15.03
C GLU A 151 -9.58 -22.11 -14.71
N ALA A 152 -10.64 -21.71 -14.01
CA ALA A 152 -11.01 -20.30 -13.85
C ALA A 152 -10.01 -19.54 -12.99
N GLU A 153 -9.51 -20.18 -11.93
CA GLU A 153 -8.58 -19.59 -10.95
C GLU A 153 -7.19 -20.24 -11.02
N ARG A 154 -6.87 -20.93 -12.13
CA ARG A 154 -5.65 -21.75 -12.26
C ARG A 154 -4.39 -20.95 -11.99
N LEU A 155 -4.28 -19.76 -12.57
CA LEU A 155 -3.09 -18.92 -12.44
C LEU A 155 -2.84 -18.53 -10.98
N VAL A 156 -3.88 -18.05 -10.29
CA VAL A 156 -3.79 -17.62 -8.88
C VAL A 156 -3.55 -18.83 -7.97
N THR A 157 -4.26 -19.95 -8.20
CA THR A 157 -4.05 -21.20 -7.43
C THR A 157 -2.62 -21.69 -7.58
N LEU A 158 -2.10 -21.71 -8.81
CA LEU A 158 -0.74 -22.15 -9.10
C LEU A 158 0.28 -21.19 -8.48
N TYR A 159 0.08 -19.88 -8.61
CA TYR A 159 1.00 -18.90 -8.06
C TYR A 159 1.02 -18.94 -6.52
N ALA A 160 -0.16 -19.03 -5.89
CA ALA A 160 -0.28 -19.25 -4.44
C ALA A 160 0.42 -20.54 -3.99
N TYR A 161 0.28 -21.63 -4.76
CA TYR A 161 0.93 -22.91 -4.46
C TYR A 161 2.46 -22.83 -4.50
N ILE A 162 3.02 -22.17 -5.52
CA ILE A 162 4.48 -22.05 -5.65
C ILE A 162 5.07 -20.99 -4.73
N ALA A 163 4.30 -19.96 -4.34
CA ALA A 163 4.77 -18.83 -3.57
C ALA A 163 4.66 -19.08 -2.06
N GLY A 164 3.68 -19.88 -1.65
CA GLY A 164 3.39 -20.19 -0.26
C GLY A 164 4.52 -20.87 0.52
N ARG A 165 4.20 -21.21 1.78
CA ARG A 165 5.17 -21.73 2.75
C ARG A 165 5.73 -23.11 2.41
N GLY A 166 4.93 -23.96 1.76
CA GLY A 166 5.31 -25.32 1.40
C GLY A 166 6.25 -25.37 0.19
N LEU A 167 7.15 -26.36 0.16
CA LEU A 167 7.91 -26.67 -1.05
C LEU A 167 6.98 -27.35 -2.08
N PRO A 168 6.90 -26.85 -3.33
CA PRO A 168 6.00 -27.41 -4.31
C PRO A 168 6.51 -28.75 -4.86
N ASP A 169 5.58 -29.61 -5.28
CA ASP A 169 5.87 -30.91 -5.89
C ASP A 169 6.10 -30.74 -7.39
N ALA A 170 7.31 -31.09 -7.85
CA ALA A 170 7.69 -30.99 -9.25
C ALA A 170 6.76 -31.81 -10.18
N ASP A 171 6.26 -32.96 -9.74
CA ASP A 171 5.39 -33.81 -10.58
C ASP A 171 4.04 -33.13 -10.87
N VAL A 172 3.55 -32.34 -9.91
CA VAL A 172 2.32 -31.55 -10.04
C VAL A 172 2.52 -30.36 -10.97
N LEU A 173 3.71 -29.76 -10.96
CA LEU A 173 4.02 -28.57 -11.76
C LEU A 173 4.35 -28.86 -13.23
N ARG A 174 4.97 -30.01 -13.54
CA ARG A 174 5.42 -30.35 -14.90
C ARG A 174 4.36 -30.21 -16.00
N PRO A 175 3.10 -30.64 -15.80
CA PRO A 175 2.05 -30.43 -16.81
C PRO A 175 1.82 -28.96 -17.16
N PHE A 176 1.96 -28.06 -16.19
CA PHE A 176 1.72 -26.62 -16.35
C PHE A 176 2.91 -25.89 -16.97
N ALA A 177 4.14 -26.42 -16.86
CA ALA A 177 5.35 -25.83 -17.44
C ALA A 177 5.39 -25.83 -18.98
N ALA A 178 4.45 -26.52 -19.62
CA ALA A 178 4.21 -26.54 -21.06
C ALA A 178 2.85 -25.92 -21.45
N SER A 179 2.18 -25.21 -20.52
CA SER A 179 0.91 -24.53 -20.78
C SER A 179 1.03 -23.51 -21.92
N ASP A 180 -0.03 -23.40 -22.73
CA ASP A 180 -0.15 -22.35 -23.75
C ASP A 180 -0.30 -20.96 -23.09
N ASP A 181 -0.93 -20.90 -21.92
CA ASP A 181 -1.03 -19.68 -21.12
C ASP A 181 0.35 -19.26 -20.58
N PRO A 182 0.84 -18.05 -20.93
CA PRO A 182 2.17 -17.59 -20.57
C PRO A 182 2.39 -17.40 -19.07
N GLY A 183 1.39 -16.91 -18.33
CA GLY A 183 1.47 -16.72 -16.89
C GLY A 183 1.52 -18.06 -16.16
N VAL A 184 0.63 -19.00 -16.53
CA VAL A 184 0.61 -20.36 -15.95
C VAL A 184 1.93 -21.08 -16.23
N ARG A 185 2.44 -20.97 -17.46
CA ARG A 185 3.71 -21.56 -17.86
C ARG A 185 4.88 -20.99 -17.04
N LEU A 186 4.96 -19.67 -16.90
CA LEU A 186 6.04 -19.04 -16.13
C LEU A 186 5.94 -19.39 -14.64
N ALA A 187 4.75 -19.32 -14.03
CA ALA A 187 4.54 -19.71 -12.63
C ALA A 187 4.98 -21.16 -12.36
N ALA A 188 4.57 -22.11 -13.22
CA ALA A 188 4.98 -23.50 -13.08
C ALA A 188 6.50 -23.69 -13.15
N ARG A 189 7.18 -22.95 -14.04
CA ARG A 189 8.64 -23.01 -14.19
C ARG A 189 9.39 -22.40 -13.02
N ILE A 190 8.90 -21.30 -12.45
CA ILE A 190 9.40 -20.74 -11.19
C ILE A 190 9.27 -21.79 -10.07
N GLY A 191 8.08 -22.40 -9.96
CA GLY A 191 7.82 -23.44 -8.97
C GLY A 191 8.73 -24.67 -9.12
N LEU A 192 9.05 -25.09 -10.35
CA LEU A 192 10.00 -26.17 -10.61
C LEU A 192 11.41 -25.80 -10.12
N GLY A 193 11.82 -24.54 -10.30
CA GLY A 193 13.04 -24.01 -9.71
C GLY A 193 13.06 -24.13 -8.18
N ARG A 194 11.99 -23.69 -7.51
CA ARG A 194 11.81 -23.86 -6.06
C ARG A 194 11.79 -25.33 -5.60
N ALA A 195 11.33 -26.24 -6.45
CA ALA A 195 11.36 -27.69 -6.21
C ALA A 195 12.75 -28.32 -6.45
N GLY A 196 13.76 -27.53 -6.82
CA GLY A 196 15.14 -27.97 -7.04
C GLY A 196 15.52 -28.23 -8.50
N ASP A 197 14.63 -27.95 -9.46
CA ASP A 197 14.91 -28.02 -10.90
C ASP A 197 15.13 -26.61 -11.48
N SER A 198 16.20 -25.94 -11.07
CA SER A 198 16.52 -24.57 -11.50
C SER A 198 16.65 -24.42 -13.03
N ALA A 199 16.99 -25.51 -13.73
CA ALA A 199 17.08 -25.51 -15.19
C ALA A 199 15.70 -25.36 -15.88
N ALA A 200 14.61 -25.65 -15.18
CA ALA A 200 13.26 -25.55 -15.71
C ALA A 200 12.77 -24.12 -15.94
N LEU A 201 13.37 -23.11 -15.28
CA LEU A 201 13.00 -21.70 -15.45
C LEU A 201 13.14 -21.29 -16.93
N GLY A 202 14.29 -21.61 -17.52
CA GLY A 202 14.64 -21.21 -18.88
C GLY A 202 14.69 -19.69 -19.04
N ASP A 203 14.48 -19.22 -20.28
CA ASP A 203 14.37 -17.80 -20.55
C ASP A 203 13.01 -17.26 -20.08
N VAL A 204 13.05 -16.14 -19.35
CA VAL A 204 11.86 -15.45 -18.86
C VAL A 204 11.29 -14.56 -19.95
N ASP A 205 10.00 -14.72 -20.23
CA ASP A 205 9.24 -13.85 -21.13
C ASP A 205 8.77 -12.61 -20.36
N PRO A 206 9.05 -11.38 -20.85
CA PRO A 206 8.75 -10.15 -20.10
C PRO A 206 7.25 -9.88 -19.98
N GLU A 207 6.44 -10.25 -20.98
CA GLU A 207 4.98 -10.08 -20.93
C GLU A 207 4.36 -11.05 -19.91
N ALA A 208 4.82 -12.31 -19.90
CA ALA A 208 4.43 -13.29 -18.90
C ALA A 208 4.80 -12.85 -17.47
N TYR A 209 5.99 -12.27 -17.29
CA TYR A 209 6.42 -11.74 -16.01
C TYR A 209 5.55 -10.56 -15.58
N ALA A 210 5.32 -9.59 -16.46
CA ALA A 210 4.50 -8.42 -16.17
C ALA A 210 3.06 -8.82 -15.76
N LEU A 211 2.47 -9.80 -16.45
CA LEU A 211 1.17 -10.36 -16.10
C LEU A 211 1.17 -10.97 -14.68
N LEU A 212 2.17 -11.78 -14.34
CA LEU A 212 2.27 -12.36 -12.99
C LEU A 212 2.49 -11.28 -11.93
N ALA A 213 3.37 -10.31 -12.20
CA ALA A 213 3.64 -9.20 -11.30
C ALA A 213 2.37 -8.38 -11.02
N GLU A 214 1.58 -8.07 -12.05
CA GLU A 214 0.29 -7.39 -11.92
C GLU A 214 -0.71 -8.20 -11.09
N VAL A 215 -0.86 -9.50 -11.38
CA VAL A 215 -1.73 -10.39 -10.59
C VAL A 215 -1.35 -10.37 -9.11
N THR A 216 -0.07 -10.48 -8.79
CA THR A 216 0.39 -10.44 -7.39
C THR A 216 0.16 -9.08 -6.72
N ALA A 217 0.38 -7.99 -7.46
CA ALA A 217 0.19 -6.63 -6.96
C ALA A 217 -1.29 -6.28 -6.73
N THR A 218 -2.21 -6.88 -7.49
CA THR A 218 -3.65 -6.60 -7.37
C THR A 218 -4.36 -7.55 -6.40
N VAL A 219 -4.04 -8.85 -6.42
CA VAL A 219 -4.79 -9.86 -5.67
C VAL A 219 -4.53 -9.79 -4.17
N ALA A 220 -3.26 -9.80 -3.78
CA ALA A 220 -2.85 -9.81 -2.37
C ALA A 220 -1.41 -9.28 -2.25
N PRO A 221 -1.20 -7.96 -2.39
CA PRO A 221 0.12 -7.36 -2.55
C PRO A 221 1.05 -7.52 -1.34
N GLN A 222 0.48 -7.83 -0.17
CA GLN A 222 1.23 -8.08 1.06
C GLN A 222 1.48 -9.59 1.25
N ALA A 223 0.50 -10.45 0.96
CA ALA A 223 0.65 -11.89 1.13
C ALA A 223 1.37 -12.61 -0.04
N LEU A 224 1.30 -12.13 -1.28
CA LEU A 224 1.98 -12.76 -2.41
C LEU A 224 3.28 -12.01 -2.74
N PRO A 225 4.43 -12.71 -2.76
CA PRO A 225 5.69 -12.13 -3.25
C PRO A 225 5.62 -11.85 -4.75
N GLN A 226 6.36 -10.84 -5.22
CA GLN A 226 6.62 -10.62 -6.63
C GLN A 226 7.37 -11.83 -7.23
N PRO A 227 7.21 -12.11 -8.54
CA PRO A 227 7.77 -13.33 -9.13
C PRO A 227 9.29 -13.45 -8.99
N ILE A 228 10.04 -12.34 -9.01
CA ILE A 228 11.49 -12.37 -8.82
C ILE A 228 11.92 -12.77 -7.39
N GLU A 229 11.10 -12.50 -6.36
CA GLU A 229 11.40 -12.88 -4.96
C GLU A 229 11.30 -14.40 -4.73
N VAL A 230 10.64 -15.12 -5.63
CA VAL A 230 10.50 -16.59 -5.59
C VAL A 230 11.33 -17.29 -6.68
N MET A 231 12.13 -16.53 -7.43
CA MET A 231 13.16 -17.04 -8.32
C MET A 231 14.50 -17.15 -7.57
N ASP A 232 15.48 -17.81 -8.19
CA ASP A 232 16.87 -17.85 -7.74
C ASP A 232 17.69 -16.93 -8.67
N PRO A 233 17.95 -15.66 -8.31
CA PRO A 233 18.53 -14.67 -9.22
C PRO A 233 19.87 -15.08 -9.85
N PRO A 234 20.80 -15.75 -9.14
CA PRO A 234 22.00 -16.35 -9.72
C PRO A 234 21.78 -17.33 -10.89
N THR A 235 20.58 -17.90 -11.03
CA THR A 235 20.26 -18.85 -12.12
C THR A 235 19.69 -18.17 -13.37
N LEU A 236 19.42 -16.86 -13.31
CA LEU A 236 18.87 -16.12 -14.44
C LEU A 236 19.86 -16.04 -15.60
N THR A 237 19.38 -16.35 -16.81
CA THR A 237 20.20 -16.17 -18.01
C THR A 237 20.38 -14.69 -18.33
N HIS A 238 21.42 -14.35 -19.10
CA HIS A 238 21.58 -12.97 -19.60
C HIS A 238 20.34 -12.48 -20.35
N ARG A 239 19.60 -13.37 -21.04
CA ARG A 239 18.36 -13.00 -21.74
C ARG A 239 17.24 -12.68 -20.74
N SER A 240 17.09 -13.49 -19.69
CA SER A 240 16.13 -13.20 -18.61
C SER A 240 16.44 -11.89 -17.91
N ILE A 241 17.72 -11.62 -17.59
CA ILE A 241 18.14 -10.33 -17.00
C ILE A 241 17.76 -9.16 -17.92
N GLN A 242 18.00 -9.26 -19.23
CA GLN A 242 17.61 -8.22 -20.19
C GLN A 242 16.10 -8.01 -20.27
N ALA A 243 15.32 -9.10 -20.24
CA ALA A 243 13.86 -9.06 -20.28
C ALA A 243 13.29 -8.40 -19.01
N LEU A 244 13.76 -8.82 -17.84
CA LEU A 244 13.34 -8.26 -16.55
C LEU A 244 13.77 -6.81 -16.36
N ALA A 245 14.96 -6.44 -16.85
CA ALA A 245 15.40 -5.05 -16.89
C ALA A 245 14.46 -4.18 -17.75
N ALA A 246 13.92 -4.73 -18.86
CA ALA A 246 12.91 -4.01 -19.65
C ALA A 246 11.59 -3.86 -18.89
N VAL A 247 11.16 -4.88 -18.12
CA VAL A 247 9.99 -4.74 -17.24
C VAL A 247 10.21 -3.66 -16.19
N LEU A 248 11.39 -3.63 -15.55
CA LEU A 248 11.74 -2.62 -14.55
C LEU A 248 11.67 -1.19 -15.11
N GLU A 249 12.18 -0.95 -16.32
CA GLU A 249 12.14 0.37 -16.96
C GLU A 249 10.74 0.95 -17.07
N PHE A 250 9.73 0.10 -17.30
CA PHE A 250 8.33 0.50 -17.41
C PHE A 250 7.55 0.35 -16.09
N ALA A 251 8.18 -0.13 -15.02
CA ALA A 251 7.54 -0.27 -13.73
C ALA A 251 7.36 1.10 -13.07
N THR A 252 6.11 1.53 -12.92
CA THR A 252 5.73 2.77 -12.25
C THR A 252 5.41 2.58 -10.76
N SER A 253 5.09 1.34 -10.35
CA SER A 253 4.80 1.01 -8.95
C SER A 253 6.02 0.48 -8.23
N HIS A 254 6.29 1.03 -7.04
CA HIS A 254 7.36 0.55 -6.15
C HIS A 254 7.19 -0.93 -5.76
N ARG A 255 5.95 -1.43 -5.71
CA ARG A 255 5.62 -2.83 -5.40
C ARG A 255 6.26 -3.80 -6.40
N THR A 256 6.31 -3.42 -7.66
CA THR A 256 6.91 -4.21 -8.74
C THR A 256 8.38 -3.87 -8.92
N ALA A 257 8.71 -2.58 -8.84
CA ALA A 257 10.05 -2.09 -9.14
C ALA A 257 11.09 -2.51 -8.09
N ILE A 258 10.82 -2.33 -6.79
CA ILE A 258 11.83 -2.58 -5.74
C ILE A 258 12.30 -4.04 -5.73
N PRO A 259 11.42 -5.07 -5.77
CA PRO A 259 11.89 -6.45 -5.85
C PRO A 259 12.69 -6.75 -7.12
N LEU A 260 12.33 -6.13 -8.25
CA LEU A 260 13.10 -6.22 -9.49
C LEU A 260 14.50 -5.59 -9.35
N VAL A 261 14.62 -4.44 -8.69
CA VAL A 261 15.92 -3.80 -8.39
C VAL A 261 16.81 -4.78 -7.62
N VAL A 262 16.31 -5.30 -6.49
CA VAL A 262 17.08 -6.19 -5.61
C VAL A 262 17.52 -7.45 -6.36
N GLY A 263 16.57 -8.16 -6.99
CA GLY A 263 16.88 -9.41 -7.69
C GLY A 263 17.76 -9.22 -8.93
N LEU A 264 17.63 -8.12 -9.66
CA LEU A 264 18.48 -7.85 -10.82
C LEU A 264 19.90 -7.44 -10.42
N LEU A 265 20.06 -6.70 -9.31
CA LEU A 265 21.38 -6.42 -8.76
C LEU A 265 22.06 -7.72 -8.30
N GLU A 266 21.36 -8.60 -7.59
CA GLU A 266 21.90 -9.91 -7.19
C GLU A 266 22.32 -10.76 -8.41
N ALA A 267 21.49 -10.79 -9.46
CA ALA A 267 21.77 -11.57 -10.67
C ALA A 267 22.92 -11.01 -11.51
N ALA A 268 23.06 -9.69 -11.61
CA ALA A 268 24.03 -9.04 -12.50
C ALA A 268 25.33 -8.60 -11.79
N LEU A 269 25.31 -8.46 -10.47
CA LEU A 269 26.43 -8.01 -9.63
C LEU A 269 26.68 -8.98 -8.44
N PRO A 270 26.78 -10.31 -8.66
CA PRO A 270 26.95 -11.26 -7.56
C PRO A 270 28.27 -11.06 -6.79
N ASP A 271 29.30 -10.55 -7.45
CA ASP A 271 30.60 -10.21 -6.86
C ASP A 271 30.78 -8.69 -6.65
N GLY A 272 29.69 -7.92 -6.77
CA GLY A 272 29.69 -6.47 -6.74
C GLY A 272 29.99 -5.82 -8.10
N TRP A 273 30.13 -4.49 -8.05
CA TRP A 273 30.36 -3.63 -9.22
C TRP A 273 31.78 -3.75 -9.80
N GLU A 274 31.89 -3.81 -11.14
CA GLU A 274 33.17 -3.78 -11.87
C GLU A 274 33.45 -2.40 -12.50
N GLU A 275 34.72 -2.01 -12.60
CA GLU A 275 35.14 -0.78 -13.30
C GLU A 275 36.14 -1.09 -14.45
N PRO A 276 35.74 -0.95 -15.73
CA PRO A 276 34.42 -0.52 -16.21
C PRO A 276 33.37 -1.63 -16.11
N ALA A 277 32.10 -1.22 -15.95
CA ALA A 277 30.97 -2.13 -15.83
C ALA A 277 30.83 -3.09 -17.02
N THR A 278 30.41 -4.32 -16.75
CA THR A 278 30.05 -5.24 -17.84
C THR A 278 28.79 -4.77 -18.57
N PRO A 279 28.54 -5.20 -19.82
CA PRO A 279 27.31 -4.83 -20.54
C PRO A 279 26.01 -5.23 -19.82
N VAL A 280 26.04 -6.32 -19.03
CA VAL A 280 24.89 -6.77 -18.25
C VAL A 280 24.67 -5.88 -17.03
N GLN A 281 25.72 -5.54 -16.29
CA GLN A 281 25.66 -4.59 -15.18
C GLN A 281 25.14 -3.23 -15.66
N MET A 282 25.67 -2.73 -16.79
CA MET A 282 25.25 -1.46 -17.37
C MET A 282 23.76 -1.49 -17.75
N ARG A 283 23.27 -2.58 -18.35
CA ARG A 283 21.86 -2.74 -18.71
C ARG A 283 20.93 -2.64 -17.48
N VAL A 284 21.30 -3.29 -16.38
CA VAL A 284 20.51 -3.29 -15.13
C VAL A 284 20.53 -1.91 -14.49
N LEU A 285 21.71 -1.28 -14.37
CA LEU A 285 21.80 0.05 -13.79
C LEU A 285 21.07 1.12 -14.62
N THR A 286 21.12 1.03 -15.95
CA THR A 286 20.29 1.89 -16.81
C THR A 286 18.80 1.67 -16.56
N ALA A 287 18.36 0.42 -16.37
CA ALA A 287 16.97 0.14 -16.06
C ALA A 287 16.52 0.72 -14.71
N ILE A 288 17.36 0.60 -13.69
CA ILE A 288 17.12 1.19 -12.36
C ILE A 288 17.04 2.72 -12.48
N ALA A 289 17.97 3.35 -13.21
CA ALA A 289 17.96 4.79 -13.43
C ALA A 289 16.70 5.27 -14.17
N ASN A 290 16.18 4.48 -15.11
CA ASN A 290 15.02 4.85 -15.92
C ASN A 290 13.66 4.56 -15.25
N SER A 291 13.60 3.63 -14.30
CA SER A 291 12.34 3.22 -13.65
C SER A 291 11.82 4.26 -12.66
N SER A 292 10.67 4.88 -12.90
CA SER A 292 10.06 5.78 -11.91
C SER A 292 9.64 5.04 -10.63
N GLY A 293 9.12 3.81 -10.76
CA GLY A 293 8.73 2.97 -9.63
C GLY A 293 9.88 2.66 -8.66
N ALA A 294 11.11 2.56 -9.16
CA ALA A 294 12.29 2.32 -8.33
C ALA A 294 12.63 3.52 -7.42
N TRP A 295 12.19 4.72 -7.76
CA TRP A 295 12.53 5.95 -7.05
C TRP A 295 11.34 6.57 -6.31
N VAL A 296 10.20 5.86 -6.19
CA VAL A 296 9.07 6.28 -5.35
C VAL A 296 9.47 6.42 -3.88
N PHE A 297 10.27 5.48 -3.39
CA PHE A 297 10.92 5.51 -2.09
C PHE A 297 12.40 5.21 -2.30
N ASP A 298 13.16 6.25 -2.63
CA ASP A 298 14.57 6.19 -3.00
C ASP A 298 15.43 5.37 -2.01
N GLY A 299 15.15 5.43 -0.71
CA GLY A 299 15.88 4.74 0.34
C GLY A 299 16.06 3.23 0.12
N ASN A 300 15.05 2.52 -0.42
CA ASN A 300 15.15 1.08 -0.68
C ASN A 300 16.10 0.79 -1.85
N THR A 301 16.00 1.58 -2.91
CA THR A 301 16.86 1.45 -4.09
C THR A 301 18.30 1.84 -3.76
N LEU A 302 18.50 2.91 -2.98
CA LEU A 302 19.81 3.32 -2.51
C LEU A 302 20.45 2.26 -1.61
N ALA A 303 19.68 1.64 -0.70
CA ALA A 303 20.17 0.54 0.12
C ALA A 303 20.62 -0.65 -0.74
N ALA A 304 19.80 -1.07 -1.72
CA ALA A 304 20.13 -2.18 -2.61
C ALA A 304 21.38 -1.88 -3.47
N LEU A 305 21.52 -0.65 -3.97
CA LEU A 305 22.71 -0.20 -4.70
C LEU A 305 23.97 -0.23 -3.83
N ALA A 306 23.87 0.25 -2.58
CA ALA A 306 24.97 0.25 -1.63
C ALA A 306 25.42 -1.19 -1.28
N GLU A 307 24.48 -2.12 -1.11
CA GLU A 307 24.78 -3.55 -0.93
C GLU A 307 25.53 -4.16 -2.13
N ALA A 308 25.22 -3.68 -3.35
CA ALA A 308 25.93 -4.05 -4.57
C ALA A 308 27.27 -3.31 -4.78
N GLY A 309 27.69 -2.48 -3.81
CA GLY A 309 28.93 -1.72 -3.84
C GLY A 309 28.87 -0.42 -4.65
N ILE A 310 27.67 0.13 -4.87
CA ILE A 310 27.44 1.37 -5.62
C ILE A 310 26.93 2.44 -4.65
N ASP A 311 27.83 3.31 -4.20
CA ASP A 311 27.51 4.42 -3.31
C ASP A 311 26.89 5.61 -4.07
N ALA A 312 25.72 5.42 -4.67
CA ALA A 312 24.94 6.51 -5.26
C ALA A 312 24.24 7.32 -4.16
N VAL A 313 24.12 8.64 -4.36
CA VAL A 313 23.42 9.53 -3.40
C VAL A 313 21.93 9.63 -3.70
N ASP A 314 21.58 9.70 -4.98
CA ASP A 314 20.22 9.80 -5.49
C ASP A 314 20.16 9.31 -6.95
N ARG A 315 18.99 9.40 -7.58
CA ARG A 315 18.79 9.02 -9.00
C ARG A 315 19.63 9.86 -9.95
N ILE A 316 19.80 11.15 -9.68
CA ILE A 316 20.52 12.09 -10.54
C ILE A 316 22.02 11.75 -10.53
N ASP A 317 22.58 11.48 -9.35
CA ASP A 317 23.96 11.01 -9.19
C ASP A 317 24.17 9.68 -9.92
N LEU A 318 23.23 8.73 -9.81
CA LEU A 318 23.30 7.49 -10.58
C LEU A 318 23.30 7.76 -12.09
N CYS A 319 22.38 8.58 -12.61
CA CYS A 319 22.33 8.94 -14.03
C CYS A 319 23.64 9.60 -14.50
N ALA A 320 24.18 10.54 -13.72
CA ALA A 320 25.42 11.23 -14.02
C ALA A 320 26.61 10.26 -14.10
N ARG A 321 26.71 9.30 -13.17
CA ARG A 321 27.77 8.28 -13.17
C ARG A 321 27.69 7.35 -14.38
N LEU A 322 26.48 7.06 -14.84
CA LEU A 322 26.23 6.21 -16.00
C LEU A 322 26.26 6.99 -17.33
N ASN A 323 26.45 8.31 -17.30
CA ASN A 323 26.37 9.20 -18.45
C ASN A 323 25.02 9.06 -19.20
N LEU A 324 23.94 9.07 -18.42
CA LEU A 324 22.55 9.04 -18.89
C LEU A 324 21.90 10.41 -18.69
N ASP A 325 20.93 10.73 -19.55
CA ASP A 325 20.03 11.86 -19.32
C ASP A 325 19.09 11.52 -18.14
N THR A 326 18.86 12.47 -17.24
CA THR A 326 17.90 12.27 -16.15
C THR A 326 16.49 12.15 -16.74
N PRO A 327 15.75 11.05 -16.47
CA PRO A 327 14.39 10.90 -16.98
C PRO A 327 13.44 11.93 -16.33
N GLU A 328 12.50 12.44 -17.12
CA GLU A 328 11.35 13.17 -16.57
C GLU A 328 10.47 12.16 -15.82
N ASP A 329 10.18 12.40 -14.55
CA ASP A 329 9.27 11.55 -13.80
C ASP A 329 7.86 11.67 -14.41
N PRO A 330 7.17 10.55 -14.71
CA PRO A 330 5.74 10.61 -14.94
C PRO A 330 5.14 11.16 -13.66
N GLU A 331 4.37 12.26 -13.76
CA GLU A 331 3.69 12.90 -12.64
C GLU A 331 3.03 11.82 -11.77
N SER A 332 3.68 11.51 -10.65
CA SER A 332 3.26 10.45 -9.74
C SER A 332 2.21 11.05 -8.82
N GLU A 333 0.96 10.96 -9.26
CA GLU A 333 -0.21 11.51 -8.59
C GLU A 333 -0.29 11.03 -7.12
N ASP A 334 -0.41 12.02 -6.24
CA ASP A 334 -0.99 11.99 -4.90
C ASP A 334 -0.15 11.74 -3.64
N THR A 335 1.08 11.23 -3.70
CA THR A 335 1.96 11.24 -2.49
C THR A 335 3.35 11.80 -2.77
N GLN A 336 3.93 11.46 -3.91
CA GLN A 336 5.18 12.07 -4.36
C GLN A 336 4.98 13.53 -4.78
N SER A 337 3.85 13.91 -5.40
CA SER A 337 3.57 15.33 -5.68
C SER A 337 3.54 16.20 -4.40
N LEU A 338 3.00 15.67 -3.30
CA LEU A 338 2.96 16.36 -2.01
C LEU A 338 4.35 16.44 -1.35
N LEU A 339 5.17 15.39 -1.48
CA LEU A 339 6.54 15.36 -0.95
C LEU A 339 7.52 16.20 -1.80
N ILE A 340 7.38 16.21 -3.12
CA ILE A 340 8.20 17.02 -4.06
C ILE A 340 7.90 18.52 -3.90
N GLY A 341 6.63 18.90 -3.69
CA GLY A 341 6.27 20.29 -3.33
C GLY A 341 6.83 20.69 -1.95
N SER A 342 6.84 19.73 -1.00
CA SER A 342 7.32 19.95 0.37
C SER A 342 8.80 20.30 0.50
N GLU A 343 9.69 19.82 -0.40
CA GLU A 343 11.14 20.04 -0.29
C GLU A 343 11.59 21.48 -0.58
N ASN A 344 10.87 22.21 -1.45
CA ASN A 344 11.26 23.55 -1.86
C ASN A 344 10.73 24.65 -0.93
N THR A 345 9.50 24.50 -0.42
CA THR A 345 8.81 25.60 0.30
C THR A 345 8.17 25.20 1.63
N GLY A 346 8.14 23.91 1.98
CA GLY A 346 7.52 23.40 3.20
C GLY A 346 8.15 23.88 4.50
N ILE A 347 7.43 23.74 5.63
CA ILE A 347 7.87 24.18 6.96
C ILE A 347 8.23 22.96 7.81
N ARG A 348 9.35 23.02 8.55
CA ARG A 348 9.70 21.99 9.54
C ARG A 348 8.91 22.16 10.83
N TRP A 349 8.67 21.05 11.54
CA TRP A 349 7.96 21.09 12.82
C TRP A 349 8.57 22.08 13.83
N GLU A 350 9.90 22.17 13.90
CA GLU A 350 10.62 23.05 14.82
C GLU A 350 10.40 24.54 14.49
N GLU A 351 10.13 24.85 13.22
CA GLU A 351 9.88 26.21 12.71
C GLU A 351 8.45 26.69 12.95
N LEU A 352 7.51 25.78 13.23
CA LEU A 352 6.13 26.15 13.56
C LEU A 352 6.05 26.93 14.88
N SER A 353 5.33 28.05 14.84
CA SER A 353 4.95 28.78 16.05
C SER A 353 4.02 27.96 16.95
N ASN A 354 3.91 28.34 18.22
CA ASN A 354 3.03 27.66 19.18
C ASN A 354 1.55 27.72 18.77
N ASP A 355 1.12 28.79 18.09
CA ASP A 355 -0.27 28.91 17.63
C ASP A 355 -0.52 28.04 16.39
N GLN A 356 0.44 27.97 15.46
CA GLN A 356 0.38 27.03 14.32
C GLN A 356 0.35 25.56 14.76
N ARG A 357 1.19 25.17 15.73
CA ARG A 357 1.15 23.80 16.28
C ARG A 357 -0.21 23.51 16.92
N ARG A 358 -0.77 24.48 17.66
CA ARG A 358 -2.10 24.34 18.26
C ARG A 358 -3.20 24.19 17.20
N ASP A 359 -3.13 24.97 16.13
CA ASP A 359 -4.12 24.87 15.05
C ASP A 359 -3.99 23.55 14.27
N LEU A 360 -2.77 23.07 14.05
CA LEU A 360 -2.55 21.73 13.49
C LEU A 360 -3.10 20.63 14.40
N GLU A 361 -2.83 20.67 15.71
CA GLU A 361 -3.40 19.73 16.67
C GLU A 361 -4.94 19.77 16.65
N ARG A 362 -5.54 20.96 16.61
CA ARG A 362 -7.00 21.14 16.51
C ARG A 362 -7.57 20.59 15.21
N PHE A 363 -6.88 20.77 14.09
CA PHE A 363 -7.26 20.22 12.79
C PHE A 363 -7.24 18.69 12.84
N VAL A 364 -6.14 18.10 13.30
CA VAL A 364 -5.97 16.65 13.40
C VAL A 364 -7.00 16.06 14.34
N ASP A 365 -7.17 16.62 15.55
CA ASP A 365 -8.16 16.15 16.52
C ASP A 365 -9.58 16.23 15.99
N PHE A 366 -9.92 17.29 15.25
CA PHE A 366 -11.24 17.45 14.67
C PHE A 366 -11.55 16.36 13.64
N LEU A 367 -10.60 16.11 12.73
CA LEU A 367 -10.72 15.16 11.63
C LEU A 367 -10.74 13.71 12.15
N ASP A 368 -9.81 13.38 13.04
CA ASP A 368 -9.68 12.08 13.72
C ASP A 368 -10.98 11.70 14.45
N GLN A 369 -11.55 12.61 15.25
CA GLN A 369 -12.81 12.39 15.96
C GLN A 369 -14.02 12.16 15.05
N ARG A 370 -13.90 12.48 13.75
CA ARG A 370 -14.99 12.42 12.77
C ARG A 370 -14.77 11.36 11.69
N GLY A 371 -13.78 10.49 11.85
CA GLY A 371 -13.51 9.39 10.92
C GLY A 371 -12.96 9.88 9.58
N TRP A 372 -12.08 10.88 9.61
CA TRP A 372 -11.22 11.19 8.48
C TRP A 372 -9.92 10.40 8.63
N ASN A 373 -9.50 9.79 7.53
CA ASN A 373 -8.31 8.95 7.44
C ASN A 373 -7.04 9.81 7.34
N GLU A 374 -5.89 9.18 7.57
CA GLU A 374 -4.53 9.71 7.39
C GLU A 374 -4.09 10.88 8.30
N SER A 375 -5.03 11.59 8.94
CA SER A 375 -4.72 12.78 9.74
C SER A 375 -3.73 12.56 10.88
N ARG A 376 -3.89 11.48 11.65
CA ARG A 376 -2.94 11.10 12.73
C ARG A 376 -1.60 10.63 12.20
N ASN A 377 -1.60 9.88 11.10
CA ASN A 377 -0.38 9.36 10.48
C ASN A 377 0.46 10.52 9.91
N TRP A 378 -0.17 11.43 9.16
CA TRP A 378 0.47 12.64 8.65
C TRP A 378 0.99 13.53 9.77
N HIS A 379 0.20 13.73 10.82
CA HIS A 379 0.64 14.51 11.97
C HIS A 379 1.88 13.92 12.65
N THR A 380 1.91 12.59 12.83
CA THR A 380 3.07 11.89 13.39
C THR A 380 4.31 12.08 12.52
N LEU A 381 4.15 12.03 11.19
CA LEU A 381 5.22 12.30 10.24
C LEU A 381 5.75 13.73 10.37
N VAL A 382 4.86 14.73 10.40
CA VAL A 382 5.24 16.13 10.59
C VAL A 382 5.98 16.31 11.90
N GLN A 383 5.49 15.72 13.01
CA GLN A 383 6.12 15.80 14.34
C GLN A 383 7.49 15.11 14.42
N ALA A 384 7.78 14.11 13.58
CA ALA A 384 9.05 13.41 13.57
C ALA A 384 10.22 14.27 13.04
N GLY A 385 9.94 15.41 12.40
CA GLY A 385 10.85 16.57 12.35
C GLY A 385 12.06 16.52 11.40
N SER A 386 12.16 15.58 10.46
CA SER A 386 13.33 15.49 9.56
C SER A 386 13.19 16.24 8.23
N LEU A 387 11.97 16.50 7.76
CA LEU A 387 11.70 17.09 6.43
C LEU A 387 10.79 18.33 6.54
N PRO A 388 11.01 19.37 5.70
CA PRO A 388 10.01 20.42 5.50
C PRO A 388 8.73 19.82 4.90
N MET A 389 7.54 20.22 5.36
CA MET A 389 6.25 19.67 4.89
C MET A 389 5.30 20.77 4.42
N SER A 390 4.57 20.49 3.34
CA SER A 390 3.54 21.32 2.70
C SER A 390 2.57 20.40 1.94
N PRO A 391 1.28 20.30 2.30
CA PRO A 391 0.59 20.95 3.41
C PRO A 391 1.07 20.46 4.79
N ILE A 392 0.78 21.23 5.83
CA ILE A 392 1.20 20.91 7.21
C ILE A 392 0.25 19.91 7.91
N GLY A 393 -0.94 19.70 7.35
CA GLY A 393 -1.94 18.75 7.82
C GLY A 393 -2.74 18.20 6.65
N VAL A 394 -3.10 16.93 6.71
CA VAL A 394 -3.89 16.23 5.69
C VAL A 394 -4.96 15.41 6.37
N GLY A 395 -6.12 15.25 5.76
CA GLY A 395 -7.05 14.19 6.11
C GLY A 395 -7.95 13.88 4.93
N ARG A 396 -8.26 12.60 4.75
CA ARG A 396 -9.08 12.11 3.64
C ARG A 396 -10.39 11.52 4.13
N HIS A 397 -11.46 11.74 3.38
CA HIS A 397 -12.76 11.14 3.66
C HIS A 397 -13.40 10.64 2.37
N PHE A 398 -14.02 9.48 2.47
CA PHE A 398 -14.65 8.80 1.36
C PHE A 398 -16.16 8.75 1.62
N ASN A 399 -16.94 9.41 0.78
CA ASN A 399 -18.40 9.27 0.82
C ASN A 399 -18.88 8.38 -0.33
N GLU A 400 -20.18 8.29 -0.62
CA GLU A 400 -20.69 7.43 -1.70
C GLU A 400 -20.29 7.89 -3.12
N HIS A 401 -20.01 9.18 -3.30
CA HIS A 401 -19.92 9.83 -4.62
C HIS A 401 -18.53 10.39 -4.95
N ALA A 402 -17.72 10.73 -3.95
CA ALA A 402 -16.46 11.43 -4.10
C ALA A 402 -15.41 11.01 -3.06
N VAL A 403 -14.15 11.33 -3.39
CA VAL A 403 -13.02 11.38 -2.46
C VAL A 403 -12.82 12.84 -2.06
N LEU A 404 -12.79 13.10 -0.76
CA LEU A 404 -12.61 14.42 -0.18
C LEU A 404 -11.27 14.47 0.53
N GLU A 405 -10.43 15.44 0.17
CA GLU A 405 -9.16 15.67 0.86
C GLU A 405 -9.15 17.07 1.47
N ALA A 406 -9.04 17.13 2.80
CA ALA A 406 -8.88 18.37 3.54
C ALA A 406 -7.40 18.54 3.91
N THR A 407 -6.82 19.68 3.56
CA THR A 407 -5.42 20.01 3.84
C THR A 407 -5.30 21.36 4.56
N LEU A 408 -4.40 21.45 5.54
CA LEU A 408 -4.15 22.66 6.31
C LEU A 408 -2.91 23.39 5.80
N TRP A 409 -3.05 24.68 5.55
CA TRP A 409 -2.02 25.54 4.98
C TRP A 409 -1.84 26.79 5.85
N PHE A 410 -0.59 27.20 6.06
CA PHE A 410 -0.26 28.41 6.83
C PHE A 410 0.23 29.59 5.98
N PHE A 411 0.42 29.38 4.68
CA PHE A 411 0.87 30.36 3.70
C PHE A 411 0.39 29.92 2.31
N ASP A 412 0.50 30.79 1.32
CA ASP A 412 0.19 30.45 -0.07
C ASP A 412 1.38 29.76 -0.74
N GLU A 413 1.20 28.50 -1.14
CA GLU A 413 2.26 27.68 -1.73
C GLU A 413 2.76 28.24 -3.05
N HIS A 414 1.87 28.78 -3.90
CA HIS A 414 2.28 29.28 -5.21
C HIS A 414 3.15 30.53 -5.05
N VAL A 415 2.83 31.38 -4.07
CA VAL A 415 3.66 32.54 -3.73
C VAL A 415 5.00 32.09 -3.15
N ALA A 416 4.99 31.08 -2.29
CA ALA A 416 6.22 30.55 -1.72
C ALA A 416 7.11 29.92 -2.81
N ASP A 417 6.54 29.22 -3.79
CA ASP A 417 7.28 28.60 -4.88
C ASP A 417 7.86 29.65 -5.82
N ASP A 418 7.09 30.70 -6.14
CA ASP A 418 7.52 31.78 -7.03
C ASP A 418 8.58 32.71 -6.39
N THR A 419 8.50 32.93 -5.08
CA THR A 419 9.27 33.99 -4.40
C THR A 419 10.25 33.49 -3.35
N GLY A 420 10.10 32.26 -2.87
CA GLY A 420 10.79 31.72 -1.70
C GLY A 420 10.28 32.26 -0.36
N GLU A 421 9.30 33.17 -0.36
CA GLU A 421 8.74 33.76 0.85
C GLU A 421 7.42 33.07 1.24
N ARG A 422 7.36 32.53 2.46
CA ARG A 422 6.15 31.92 3.03
C ARG A 422 5.18 33.01 3.51
N VAL A 423 4.40 33.56 2.58
CA VAL A 423 3.45 34.65 2.82
C VAL A 423 2.04 34.22 2.46
N GLY A 424 1.05 34.70 3.22
CA GLY A 424 -0.37 34.43 2.98
C GLY A 424 -1.12 34.23 4.29
N ASP A 425 -2.45 34.32 4.21
CA ASP A 425 -3.32 33.97 5.33
C ASP A 425 -3.51 32.44 5.38
N PRO A 426 -3.66 31.84 6.57
CA PRO A 426 -3.85 30.40 6.70
C PRO A 426 -5.23 29.97 6.20
N TYR A 427 -5.29 28.81 5.55
CA TYR A 427 -6.50 28.28 4.94
C TYR A 427 -6.60 26.76 5.06
N VAL A 428 -7.83 26.27 5.00
CA VAL A 428 -8.10 24.86 4.73
C VAL A 428 -8.39 24.72 3.25
N ARG A 429 -7.65 23.85 2.56
CA ARG A 429 -7.97 23.46 1.19
C ARG A 429 -8.80 22.18 1.21
N LEU A 430 -9.94 22.18 0.54
CA LEU A 430 -10.77 21.00 0.32
C LEU A 430 -10.73 20.63 -1.15
N LEU A 431 -10.17 19.47 -1.47
CA LEU A 431 -10.18 18.89 -2.80
C LEU A 431 -11.33 17.87 -2.91
N ILE A 432 -12.05 17.90 -4.03
CA ILE A 432 -13.17 17.00 -4.33
C ILE A 432 -12.82 16.27 -5.63
N ALA A 433 -12.54 14.98 -5.53
CA ALA A 433 -12.25 14.09 -6.66
C ALA A 433 -13.38 13.06 -6.85
N ASP A 434 -13.62 12.66 -8.10
CA ASP A 434 -14.50 11.52 -8.36
C ASP A 434 -13.81 10.22 -7.98
N LYS A 435 -14.55 9.24 -7.48
CA LYS A 435 -13.98 7.92 -7.14
C LYS A 435 -13.38 7.16 -8.32
N ALA A 436 -13.83 7.45 -9.54
CA ALA A 436 -13.33 6.83 -10.76
C ALA A 436 -12.17 7.62 -11.39
N GLU A 437 -11.79 8.76 -10.81
CA GLU A 437 -10.71 9.65 -11.28
C GLU A 437 -10.85 10.12 -12.74
N GLU A 438 -12.04 9.99 -13.35
CA GLU A 438 -12.28 10.33 -14.75
C GLU A 438 -12.26 11.86 -15.03
N ARG A 439 -12.30 12.70 -13.99
CA ARG A 439 -12.39 14.16 -14.08
C ARG A 439 -11.43 14.84 -13.10
N GLU A 440 -10.64 15.81 -13.60
CA GLU A 440 -9.65 16.59 -12.84
C GLU A 440 -10.26 17.30 -11.62
N PRO A 441 -9.77 17.09 -10.39
CA PRO A 441 -10.42 17.50 -9.14
C PRO A 441 -10.76 18.99 -9.03
N ILE A 442 -11.74 19.33 -8.18
CA ILE A 442 -12.09 20.73 -7.87
C ILE A 442 -11.66 21.06 -6.45
N GLY A 443 -10.90 22.14 -6.29
CA GLY A 443 -10.39 22.59 -4.99
C GLY A 443 -11.11 23.83 -4.46
N PHE A 444 -11.18 23.96 -3.14
CA PHE A 444 -11.62 25.15 -2.42
C PHE A 444 -10.56 25.57 -1.43
N ARG A 445 -10.22 26.86 -1.37
CA ARG A 445 -9.40 27.43 -0.29
C ARG A 445 -10.28 28.29 0.60
N ALA A 446 -10.47 27.85 1.85
CA ALA A 446 -11.24 28.56 2.87
C ALA A 446 -10.29 29.20 3.90
N TYR A 447 -10.13 30.52 3.82
CA TYR A 447 -9.19 31.26 4.67
C TYR A 447 -9.79 31.47 6.06
N HIS A 448 -9.27 30.74 7.05
CA HIS A 448 -9.98 30.53 8.30
C HIS A 448 -9.71 31.59 9.37
N GLY A 449 -8.61 32.35 9.29
CA GLY A 449 -8.22 33.27 10.37
C GLY A 449 -8.14 32.53 11.72
N ASP A 450 -8.84 33.01 12.75
CA ASP A 450 -8.95 32.35 14.06
C ASP A 450 -10.09 31.30 14.14
N ARG A 451 -10.82 31.07 13.05
CA ARG A 451 -12.05 30.27 12.97
C ARG A 451 -11.87 28.92 12.29
N LEU A 452 -10.70 28.29 12.47
CA LEU A 452 -10.38 26.98 11.89
C LEU A 452 -11.47 25.92 12.11
N ILE A 453 -11.94 25.76 13.34
CA ILE A 453 -12.95 24.75 13.68
C ILE A 453 -14.29 25.04 13.00
N ASP A 454 -14.71 26.30 12.89
CA ASP A 454 -15.97 26.64 12.22
C ASP A 454 -15.93 26.31 10.72
N VAL A 455 -14.77 26.50 10.08
CA VAL A 455 -14.53 26.09 8.68
C VAL A 455 -14.63 24.58 8.54
N LEU A 456 -13.95 23.84 9.42
CA LEU A 456 -14.00 22.37 9.41
C LEU A 456 -15.41 21.84 9.69
N GLU A 457 -16.18 22.46 10.58
CA GLU A 457 -17.59 22.13 10.83
C GLU A 457 -18.48 22.41 9.61
N ALA A 458 -18.21 23.48 8.86
CA ALA A 458 -18.94 23.76 7.63
C ALA A 458 -18.66 22.70 6.55
N ILE A 459 -17.41 22.26 6.42
CA ILE A 459 -17.00 21.17 5.53
C ILE A 459 -17.65 19.85 5.96
N ASP A 460 -17.47 19.47 7.22
CA ASP A 460 -17.96 18.20 7.79
C ASP A 460 -19.48 18.05 7.68
N ARG A 461 -20.24 19.15 7.82
CA ARG A 461 -21.69 19.15 7.65
C ARG A 461 -22.14 18.75 6.24
N HIS A 462 -21.37 19.11 5.21
CA HIS A 462 -21.70 18.82 3.81
C HIS A 462 -21.03 17.54 3.30
N ARG A 463 -19.95 17.12 3.96
CA ARG A 463 -19.12 15.94 3.67
C ARG A 463 -19.91 14.68 3.24
N PRO A 464 -21.02 14.27 3.88
CA PRO A 464 -21.68 13.00 3.54
C PRO A 464 -22.28 12.95 2.14
N THR A 465 -22.68 14.10 1.59
CA THR A 465 -23.38 14.19 0.30
C THR A 465 -22.56 14.91 -0.76
N LEU A 466 -21.40 15.46 -0.41
CA LEU A 466 -20.64 16.34 -1.29
C LEU A 466 -20.07 15.58 -2.50
N ASP A 467 -20.27 16.12 -3.70
CA ASP A 467 -19.65 15.63 -4.93
C ASP A 467 -19.29 16.80 -5.86
N ARG A 468 -18.72 16.47 -7.03
CA ARG A 468 -18.33 17.44 -8.05
C ARG A 468 -19.49 18.17 -8.72
N ASP A 469 -20.70 17.65 -8.68
CA ASP A 469 -21.84 18.23 -9.37
C ASP A 469 -22.66 19.11 -8.41
N ASN A 470 -22.64 18.81 -7.11
CA ASN A 470 -23.43 19.49 -6.08
C ASN A 470 -22.64 20.45 -5.17
N PHE A 471 -21.32 20.53 -5.31
CA PHE A 471 -20.48 21.36 -4.42
C PHE A 471 -20.97 22.81 -4.32
N ALA A 472 -21.54 23.36 -5.40
CA ALA A 472 -21.99 24.75 -5.48
C ALA A 472 -23.33 25.00 -4.75
N GLU A 473 -24.05 23.96 -4.35
CA GLU A 473 -25.43 24.06 -3.87
C GLU A 473 -25.55 24.48 -2.39
N GLY A 474 -24.49 24.31 -1.59
CA GLY A 474 -24.55 24.62 -0.16
C GLY A 474 -23.21 24.95 0.51
N LEU A 475 -22.14 24.25 0.15
CA LEU A 475 -20.85 24.39 0.82
C LEU A 475 -20.26 25.81 0.75
N PRO A 476 -20.19 26.50 -0.42
CA PRO A 476 -19.68 27.87 -0.49
C PRO A 476 -20.43 28.84 0.43
N LYS A 477 -21.76 28.71 0.53
CA LYS A 477 -22.57 29.55 1.40
C LYS A 477 -22.21 29.32 2.87
N ALA A 478 -22.09 28.06 3.29
CA ALA A 478 -21.71 27.71 4.65
C ALA A 478 -20.28 28.19 4.98
N LEU A 479 -19.36 28.11 4.02
CA LEU A 479 -18.01 28.67 4.15
C LEU A 479 -18.05 30.19 4.30
N PHE A 480 -18.82 30.93 3.49
CA PHE A 480 -18.93 32.40 3.64
C PHE A 480 -19.55 32.87 4.96
N GLU A 481 -20.35 32.04 5.64
CA GLU A 481 -20.83 32.34 6.99
C GLU A 481 -19.70 32.28 8.04
N VAL A 482 -18.62 31.53 7.72
CA VAL A 482 -17.54 31.24 8.66
C VAL A 482 -16.18 31.86 8.32
N CYS A 483 -15.91 32.15 7.04
CA CYS A 483 -14.69 32.79 6.59
C CYS A 483 -14.93 33.99 5.66
N GLY A 484 -14.03 34.97 5.73
CA GLY A 484 -14.12 36.20 4.94
C GLY A 484 -13.67 36.08 3.48
N LYS A 485 -12.95 35.00 3.15
CA LYS A 485 -12.40 34.75 1.81
C LYS A 485 -12.50 33.26 1.49
N VAL A 486 -13.09 32.96 0.34
CA VAL A 486 -13.15 31.61 -0.24
C VAL A 486 -12.72 31.72 -1.69
N GLU A 487 -11.79 30.87 -2.09
CA GLU A 487 -11.36 30.75 -3.48
C GLU A 487 -11.67 29.36 -4.01
N VAL A 488 -11.95 29.29 -5.30
CA VAL A 488 -12.08 28.01 -6.03
C VAL A 488 -10.87 27.83 -6.91
N GLU A 489 -10.26 26.67 -6.76
CA GLU A 489 -9.18 26.19 -7.59
C GLU A 489 -9.80 25.40 -8.74
N LEU A 490 -9.66 25.97 -9.94
CA LEU A 490 -10.12 25.35 -11.17
C LEU A 490 -9.11 24.30 -11.62
N PRO A 491 -9.55 23.31 -12.42
CA PRO A 491 -8.67 22.24 -12.89
C PRO A 491 -7.44 22.70 -13.68
N ASP A 492 -7.52 23.88 -14.33
CA ASP A 492 -6.39 24.49 -15.04
C ASP A 492 -5.42 25.27 -14.14
N GLY A 493 -5.45 25.01 -12.82
CA GLY A 493 -4.61 25.65 -11.81
C GLY A 493 -5.00 27.07 -11.46
N ARG A 494 -6.03 27.65 -12.10
CA ARG A 494 -6.46 29.02 -11.80
C ARG A 494 -7.25 29.06 -10.50
N VAL A 495 -6.85 29.96 -9.61
CA VAL A 495 -7.58 30.27 -8.39
C VAL A 495 -8.48 31.47 -8.61
N VAL A 496 -9.77 31.33 -8.32
CA VAL A 496 -10.79 32.38 -8.49
C VAL A 496 -11.42 32.69 -7.14
N GLU A 497 -11.21 33.92 -6.66
CA GLU A 497 -11.94 34.42 -5.49
C GLU A 497 -13.44 34.49 -5.79
N ILE A 498 -14.23 33.76 -5.00
CA ILE A 498 -15.69 33.81 -5.08
C ILE A 498 -16.18 34.82 -4.06
N ARG A 499 -17.15 35.64 -4.47
CA ARG A 499 -17.87 36.54 -3.56
C ARG A 499 -19.34 36.17 -3.52
N PRO A 500 -19.98 36.18 -2.34
CA PRO A 500 -21.43 36.03 -2.27
C PRO A 500 -22.08 37.15 -3.06
N LYS A 501 -23.10 36.83 -3.88
CA LYS A 501 -23.93 37.87 -4.51
C LYS A 501 -24.54 38.70 -3.39
N SER A 502 -24.25 40.00 -3.37
CA SER A 502 -24.94 40.95 -2.50
C SER A 502 -26.45 40.77 -2.69
N SER A 503 -27.13 40.39 -1.61
CA SER A 503 -28.58 40.20 -1.55
C SER A 503 -29.35 41.44 -1.97
#